data_AF-A0A9E1RB28-F1
#
_entry.id   AF-A0A9E1RB28-F1
#
_cell.length_a   1.000
_cell.length_b   1.000
_cell.length_c   1.000
_cell.angle_alpha   90.00
_cell.angle_beta   90.00
_cell.angle_gamma   90.00
#
_symmetry.space_group_name_H-M   'P 1'
#
loop_
_entity.id
_entity.type
_entity.pdbx_description
1 polymer ?
#
loop_
_entity_poly.entity_id
_entity_poly.type
_entity_poly.pdbx_seq_one_letter_code
_entity_poly.pdbx_strand_id
1 'polypeptide(L)'
;MQPKALSIILLLMFLLLISVGSVAGQPKQCQKPMHSDHIIYDCYGDWAVRHVFERGVLTHKYSDATTVMDVGWFGSTEFQINRRQDGSIYYIINSQIDRVEMIIEGQVFEAEQAPSAVFYGPVTDPMLEAISETNSPVTMLIYSEGKTIEAAFSATGSSAALRWIGAID
;
A
#
# COMPACT_ATOMS: atom_id res chain seq x y z
N MET A 1 -0.69 -44.57 18.66
CA MET A 1 -1.55 -43.49 18.12
C MET A 1 -2.20 -43.98 16.84
N GLN A 2 -3.51 -43.85 16.68
CA GLN A 2 -4.22 -44.32 15.49
C GLN A 2 -3.94 -43.42 14.27
N PRO A 3 -3.75 -43.97 13.06
CA PRO A 3 -3.40 -43.20 11.86
C PRO A 3 -4.44 -42.13 11.49
N LYS A 4 -5.72 -42.35 11.84
CA LYS A 4 -6.80 -41.36 11.63
C LYS A 4 -6.62 -40.08 12.45
N ALA A 5 -6.06 -40.18 13.66
CA ALA A 5 -5.82 -39.01 14.51
C ALA A 5 -4.69 -38.14 13.95
N LEU A 6 -3.66 -38.77 13.37
CA LEU A 6 -2.53 -38.06 12.77
C LEU A 6 -2.95 -37.27 11.52
N SER A 7 -3.82 -37.84 10.67
CA SER A 7 -4.35 -37.15 9.48
C SER A 7 -5.25 -35.97 9.83
N ILE A 8 -6.06 -36.07 10.89
CA ILE A 8 -6.91 -34.97 11.34
C ILE A 8 -6.07 -33.82 11.91
N ILE A 9 -5.02 -34.13 12.67
CA ILE A 9 -4.08 -33.12 13.19
C ILE A 9 -3.35 -32.40 12.05
N LEU A 10 -2.90 -33.13 11.03
CA LEU A 10 -2.24 -32.53 9.87
C LEU A 10 -3.18 -31.61 9.08
N LEU A 11 -4.44 -32.03 8.89
CA LEU A 11 -5.45 -31.24 8.21
C LEU A 11 -5.81 -29.97 9.01
N LEU A 12 -5.92 -30.07 10.33
CA LEU A 12 -6.14 -28.94 11.23
C LEU A 12 -4.95 -27.97 11.23
N MET A 13 -3.70 -28.46 11.22
CA MET A 13 -2.52 -27.59 11.09
C MET A 13 -2.46 -26.89 9.73
N PHE A 14 -2.83 -27.58 8.65
CA PHE A 14 -2.89 -26.98 7.31
C PHE A 14 -3.98 -25.89 7.24
N LEU A 15 -5.17 -26.15 7.79
CA LEU A 15 -6.25 -25.15 7.92
C LEU A 15 -5.85 -23.97 8.82
N LEU A 16 -5.10 -24.23 9.89
CA LEU A 16 -4.58 -23.17 10.76
C LEU A 16 -3.59 -22.28 9.99
N LEU A 17 -2.66 -22.87 9.23
CA LEU A 17 -1.69 -22.14 8.40
C LEU A 17 -2.37 -21.30 7.31
N ILE A 18 -3.47 -21.77 6.73
CA ILE A 18 -4.27 -20.99 5.76
C ILE A 18 -5.02 -19.83 6.45
N SER A 19 -5.50 -20.05 7.68
CA SER A 19 -6.28 -19.03 8.42
C SER A 19 -5.45 -17.87 8.98
N VAL A 20 -4.13 -18.05 9.16
CA VAL A 20 -3.23 -17.00 9.70
C VAL A 20 -2.78 -16.02 8.59
N GLY A 21 -3.02 -16.34 7.32
CA GLY A 21 -2.58 -15.52 6.18
C GLY A 21 -3.42 -14.29 5.85
N SER A 22 -4.53 -14.01 6.57
CA SER A 22 -5.51 -13.00 6.11
C SER A 22 -5.57 -11.70 6.91
N VAL A 23 -4.72 -11.52 7.93
CA VAL A 23 -4.72 -10.31 8.79
C VAL A 23 -3.36 -9.61 8.83
N ALA A 24 -2.28 -10.34 8.57
CA ALA A 24 -0.92 -9.79 8.51
C ALA A 24 -0.69 -9.14 7.14
N GLY A 25 -1.10 -7.88 6.98
CA GLY A 25 -0.88 -7.11 5.75
C GLY A 25 -2.01 -6.13 5.42
N GLN A 26 -3.20 -6.32 6.00
CA GLN A 26 -4.31 -5.42 5.74
C GLN A 26 -4.06 -4.06 6.44
N PRO A 27 -4.23 -2.91 5.75
CA PRO A 27 -4.06 -1.60 6.36
C PRO A 27 -4.94 -1.44 7.60
N LYS A 28 -4.43 -0.81 8.66
CA LYS A 28 -5.13 -0.63 9.95
C LYS A 28 -6.51 0.03 9.79
N GLN A 29 -6.68 0.80 8.72
CA GLN A 29 -7.90 1.49 8.31
C GLN A 29 -9.04 0.51 8.04
N CYS A 30 -8.75 -0.69 7.52
CA CYS A 30 -9.74 -1.71 7.19
C CYS A 30 -10.35 -2.44 8.39
N GLN A 31 -9.73 -2.30 9.56
CA GLN A 31 -10.17 -2.98 10.79
C GLN A 31 -10.87 -2.03 11.76
N LYS A 32 -10.87 -0.72 11.47
CA LYS A 32 -11.46 0.28 12.34
C LYS A 32 -12.93 0.48 12.00
N PRO A 33 -13.83 0.51 13.00
CA PRO A 33 -15.22 0.93 12.76
C PRO A 33 -15.21 2.35 12.18
N MET A 34 -16.19 2.66 11.32
CA MET A 34 -16.29 3.93 10.60
C MET A 34 -16.22 5.09 11.61
N HIS A 35 -15.07 5.76 11.66
CA HIS A 35 -14.78 6.77 12.69
C HIS A 35 -15.40 8.13 12.39
N SER A 36 -15.86 8.36 11.16
CA SER A 36 -16.54 9.60 10.81
C SER A 36 -17.53 9.44 9.66
N ASP A 37 -18.63 10.17 9.77
CA ASP A 37 -19.70 10.37 8.78
C ASP A 37 -19.25 10.83 7.37
N HIS A 38 -18.03 11.33 7.23
CA HIS A 38 -17.50 11.89 5.99
C HIS A 38 -16.23 11.18 5.50
N ILE A 39 -15.88 10.04 6.09
CA ILE A 39 -14.75 9.21 5.65
C ILE A 39 -15.21 7.76 5.51
N ILE A 40 -15.11 7.22 4.29
CA ILE A 40 -15.42 5.84 3.97
C ILE A 40 -14.12 5.15 3.54
N TYR A 41 -13.92 3.90 3.93
CA TYR A 41 -12.79 3.08 3.50
C TYR A 41 -13.28 1.88 2.70
N ASP A 42 -12.71 1.68 1.52
CA ASP A 42 -12.83 0.44 0.75
C ASP A 42 -11.50 -0.32 0.83
N CYS A 43 -11.56 -1.64 0.94
CA CYS A 43 -10.36 -2.46 1.14
C CYS A 43 -10.21 -3.48 0.01
N TYR A 44 -9.01 -3.51 -0.57
CA TYR A 44 -8.65 -4.32 -1.71
C TYR A 44 -7.36 -5.09 -1.38
N GLY A 45 -7.48 -6.29 -0.82
CA GLY A 45 -6.32 -7.06 -0.37
C GLY A 45 -5.55 -6.31 0.73
N ASP A 46 -4.29 -5.96 0.46
CA ASP A 46 -3.43 -5.17 1.35
C ASP A 46 -3.41 -3.66 1.02
N TRP A 47 -4.35 -3.21 0.19
CA TRP A 47 -4.62 -1.81 -0.07
C TRP A 47 -5.93 -1.35 0.57
N ALA A 48 -5.95 -0.11 1.03
CA ALA A 48 -7.14 0.58 1.51
C ALA A 48 -7.30 1.89 0.74
N VAL A 49 -8.48 2.14 0.20
CA VAL A 49 -8.84 3.42 -0.39
C VAL A 49 -9.68 4.20 0.60
N ARG A 50 -9.19 5.38 0.98
CA ARG A 50 -9.92 6.34 1.78
C ARG A 50 -10.65 7.31 0.87
N HIS A 51 -11.94 7.48 1.12
CA HIS A 51 -12.77 8.52 0.50
C HIS A 51 -13.06 9.60 1.52
N VAL A 52 -12.82 10.85 1.14
CA VAL A 52 -13.12 11.99 1.99
C VAL A 52 -14.23 12.80 1.35
N PHE A 53 -15.31 12.99 2.10
CA PHE A 53 -16.47 13.77 1.71
C PHE A 53 -16.53 15.09 2.48
N GLU A 54 -17.22 16.08 1.91
CA GLU A 54 -17.54 17.31 2.60
C GLU A 54 -18.67 17.06 3.60
N ARG A 55 -18.43 17.49 4.84
CA ARG A 55 -19.39 17.32 5.94
C ARG A 55 -20.70 18.06 5.63
N GLY A 56 -21.82 17.38 5.88
CA GLY A 56 -23.16 17.97 5.76
C GLY A 56 -23.74 18.02 4.34
N VAL A 57 -22.94 17.80 3.30
CA VAL A 57 -23.41 17.78 1.89
C VAL A 57 -23.07 16.50 1.12
N LEU A 58 -22.24 15.61 1.70
CA LEU A 58 -21.82 14.33 1.11
C LEU A 58 -21.15 14.45 -0.27
N THR A 59 -20.61 15.63 -0.60
CA THR A 59 -19.84 15.86 -1.83
C THR A 59 -18.47 15.20 -1.69
N HIS A 60 -18.07 14.36 -2.66
CA HIS A 60 -16.73 13.77 -2.68
C HIS A 60 -15.65 14.84 -2.86
N LYS A 61 -14.59 14.82 -2.04
CA LYS A 61 -13.49 15.79 -2.09
C LYS A 61 -12.25 15.20 -2.75
N TYR A 62 -11.81 14.05 -2.28
CA TYR A 62 -10.67 13.31 -2.81
C TYR A 62 -10.68 11.86 -2.31
N SER A 63 -9.91 11.02 -3.00
CA SER A 63 -9.59 9.67 -2.54
C SER A 63 -8.09 9.43 -2.57
N ASP A 64 -7.60 8.63 -1.64
CA ASP A 64 -6.21 8.18 -1.61
C ASP A 64 -6.14 6.69 -1.31
N ALA A 65 -5.15 6.02 -1.90
CA ALA A 65 -4.88 4.61 -1.73
C ALA A 65 -3.69 4.43 -0.79
N THR A 66 -3.78 3.56 0.21
CA THR A 66 -2.74 3.30 1.20
C THR A 66 -2.46 1.81 1.28
N THR A 67 -1.19 1.43 1.36
CA THR A 67 -0.73 0.08 1.69
C THR A 67 0.35 0.15 2.77
N VAL A 68 0.85 -1.00 3.20
CA VAL A 68 1.91 -1.14 4.17
C VAL A 68 3.19 -1.58 3.47
N MET A 69 4.26 -0.83 3.73
CA MET A 69 5.60 -1.13 3.27
C MET A 69 6.42 -1.76 4.40
N ASP A 70 7.01 -2.92 4.14
CA ASP A 70 8.02 -3.56 4.98
C ASP A 70 9.35 -2.84 4.78
N VAL A 71 9.98 -2.42 5.89
CA VAL A 71 11.25 -1.65 5.92
C VAL A 71 12.32 -2.47 6.66
N GLY A 72 12.17 -3.80 6.65
CA GLY A 72 13.10 -4.74 7.27
C GLY A 72 13.17 -4.56 8.79
N TRP A 73 14.38 -4.36 9.32
CA TRP A 73 14.62 -4.29 10.77
C TRP A 73 13.93 -3.09 11.45
N PHE A 74 13.51 -2.08 10.68
CA PHE A 74 12.73 -0.93 11.18
C PHE A 74 11.24 -1.23 11.34
N GLY A 75 10.79 -2.42 10.92
CA GLY A 75 9.39 -2.82 10.95
C GLY A 75 8.66 -2.40 9.68
N SER A 76 7.45 -1.85 9.83
CA SER A 76 6.60 -1.46 8.70
C SER A 76 6.15 0.00 8.81
N THR A 77 5.89 0.62 7.66
CA THR A 77 5.38 1.99 7.55
C THR A 77 4.28 2.08 6.50
N GLU A 78 3.48 3.14 6.53
CA GLU A 78 2.44 3.38 5.52
C GLU A 78 3.04 3.99 4.25
N PHE A 79 2.59 3.49 3.11
CA PHE A 79 2.86 4.04 1.79
C PHE A 79 1.52 4.45 1.17
N GLN A 80 1.39 5.70 0.76
CA GLN A 80 0.15 6.25 0.22
C GLN A 80 0.36 6.72 -1.21
N ILE A 81 -0.60 6.49 -2.10
CA ILE A 81 -0.73 7.11 -3.42
C ILE A 81 -1.96 8.01 -3.41
N ASN A 82 -1.78 9.27 -3.80
CA ASN A 82 -2.83 10.27 -3.79
C ASN A 82 -2.99 10.89 -5.17
N ARG A 83 -4.23 10.95 -5.65
CA ARG A 83 -4.60 11.68 -6.86
C ARG A 83 -5.17 13.04 -6.46
N ARG A 84 -4.54 14.11 -6.93
CA ARG A 84 -4.98 15.48 -6.69
C ARG A 84 -6.10 15.87 -7.66
N GLN A 85 -6.76 16.99 -7.35
CA GLN A 85 -7.85 17.52 -8.19
C GLN A 85 -7.42 17.90 -9.61
N ASP A 86 -6.16 18.28 -9.79
CA ASP A 86 -5.56 18.58 -11.10
C ASP A 86 -5.16 17.32 -11.89
N GLY A 87 -5.45 16.13 -11.35
CA GLY A 87 -5.09 14.85 -11.96
C GLY A 87 -3.67 14.40 -11.66
N SER A 88 -2.82 15.22 -11.04
CA SER A 88 -1.47 14.82 -10.67
C SER A 88 -1.47 13.77 -9.57
N ILE A 89 -0.55 12.81 -9.65
CA ILE A 89 -0.47 11.70 -8.72
C ILE A 89 0.89 11.73 -8.03
N TYR A 90 0.84 11.57 -6.71
CA TYR A 90 2.01 11.53 -5.86
C TYR A 90 1.93 10.35 -4.93
N TYR A 91 3.05 9.65 -4.71
CA TYR A 91 3.16 8.83 -3.53
C TYR A 91 3.72 9.64 -2.36
N ILE A 92 3.37 9.21 -1.16
CA ILE A 92 3.62 9.91 0.09
C ILE A 92 4.20 8.92 1.09
N ILE A 93 5.34 9.28 1.68
CA ILE A 93 5.97 8.54 2.78
C ILE A 93 6.20 9.52 3.92
N ASN A 94 5.66 9.22 5.10
CA ASN A 94 5.77 10.10 6.27
C ASN A 94 7.13 9.95 6.95
N SER A 95 8.19 10.41 6.27
CA SER A 95 9.56 10.40 6.74
C SER A 95 10.40 11.44 5.98
N GLN A 96 11.53 11.83 6.57
CA GLN A 96 12.54 12.65 5.90
C GLN A 96 13.38 11.76 4.98
N ILE A 97 13.13 11.87 3.67
CA ILE A 97 13.75 11.07 2.63
C ILE A 97 14.29 12.02 1.57
N ASP A 98 15.50 11.76 1.09
CA ASP A 98 16.15 12.56 0.05
C ASP A 98 15.71 12.09 -1.34
N ARG A 99 15.66 10.77 -1.51
CA ARG A 99 15.36 10.12 -2.79
C ARG A 99 14.77 8.73 -2.60
N VAL A 100 13.97 8.31 -3.56
CA VAL A 100 13.43 6.96 -3.66
C VAL A 100 13.67 6.42 -5.07
N GLU A 101 14.07 5.16 -5.17
CA GLU A 101 14.05 4.38 -6.39
C GLU A 101 13.05 3.23 -6.22
N MET A 102 12.00 3.20 -7.05
CA MET A 102 11.05 2.09 -7.08
C MET A 102 11.43 1.13 -8.19
N ILE A 103 11.53 -0.15 -7.86
CA ILE A 103 11.96 -1.21 -8.76
C ILE A 103 10.79 -2.17 -8.96
N ILE A 104 10.27 -2.21 -10.19
CA ILE A 104 9.13 -3.06 -10.58
C ILE A 104 9.54 -3.85 -11.81
N GLU A 105 9.60 -5.18 -11.67
CA GLU A 105 9.96 -6.09 -12.76
C GLU A 105 11.25 -5.68 -13.52
N GLY A 106 12.21 -5.10 -12.80
CA GLY A 106 13.49 -4.64 -13.34
C GLY A 106 13.47 -3.22 -13.93
N GLN A 107 12.31 -2.57 -14.02
CA GLN A 107 12.21 -1.14 -14.34
C GLN A 107 12.49 -0.32 -13.08
N VAL A 108 13.18 0.82 -13.23
CA VAL A 108 13.54 1.71 -12.12
C VAL A 108 12.88 3.06 -12.33
N PHE A 109 12.12 3.51 -11.33
CA PHE A 109 11.46 4.81 -11.29
C PHE A 109 12.05 5.62 -10.14
N GLU A 110 12.66 6.76 -10.46
CA GLU A 110 13.34 7.62 -9.49
C GLU A 110 12.50 8.85 -9.15
N ALA A 111 12.44 9.20 -7.87
CA ALA A 111 11.96 10.49 -7.43
C ALA A 111 12.88 11.08 -6.36
N GLU A 112 13.11 12.38 -6.48
CA GLU A 112 13.87 13.17 -5.51
C GLU A 112 12.98 14.28 -4.96
N GLN A 113 13.26 14.69 -3.74
CA GLN A 113 12.61 15.86 -3.15
C GLN A 113 13.61 16.70 -2.34
N ALA A 114 13.39 18.01 -2.34
CA ALA A 114 14.02 18.89 -1.37
C ALA A 114 13.62 18.50 0.08
N PRO A 115 14.44 18.85 1.09
CA PRO A 115 14.21 18.47 2.48
C PRO A 115 12.78 18.79 2.96
N SER A 116 12.07 17.75 3.40
CA SER A 116 10.70 17.83 3.90
C SER A 116 10.47 16.78 4.96
N ALA A 117 9.62 17.07 5.95
CA ALA A 117 9.21 16.10 6.96
C ALA A 117 8.38 14.93 6.38
N VAL A 118 7.84 15.13 5.18
CA VAL A 118 7.05 14.15 4.43
C VAL A 118 7.57 14.11 3.00
N PHE A 119 7.85 12.91 2.50
CA PHE A 119 8.26 12.70 1.13
C PHE A 119 7.06 12.71 0.17
N TYR A 120 7.19 13.39 -0.97
CA TYR A 120 6.22 13.50 -2.06
C TYR A 120 6.93 13.22 -3.39
N GLY A 121 6.83 11.98 -3.88
CA GLY A 121 7.39 11.60 -5.17
C GLY A 121 6.33 11.68 -6.27
N PRO A 122 6.59 12.36 -7.40
CA PRO A 122 5.68 12.29 -8.55
C PRO A 122 5.58 10.85 -9.05
N VAL A 123 4.37 10.45 -9.44
CA VAL A 123 4.10 9.15 -10.07
C VAL A 123 3.77 9.37 -11.53
N THR A 124 4.41 8.62 -12.40
CA THR A 124 4.17 8.67 -13.85
C THR A 124 3.21 7.57 -14.27
N ASP A 125 2.55 7.75 -15.42
CA ASP A 125 1.64 6.72 -15.94
C ASP A 125 2.32 5.35 -16.12
N PRO A 126 3.55 5.25 -16.68
CA PRO A 126 4.24 3.96 -16.79
C PRO A 126 4.52 3.30 -15.43
N MET A 127 4.77 4.11 -14.39
CA MET A 127 4.96 3.60 -13.04
C MET A 127 3.66 3.03 -12.47
N LEU A 128 2.53 3.71 -12.68
CA LEU A 128 1.22 3.25 -12.25
C LEU A 128 0.81 1.96 -12.96
N GLU A 129 1.04 1.89 -14.26
CA GLU A 129 0.81 0.70 -15.08
C GLU A 129 1.64 -0.47 -14.52
N ALA A 130 2.94 -0.28 -14.31
CA ALA A 130 3.83 -1.29 -13.73
C ALA A 130 3.37 -1.78 -12.35
N ILE A 131 2.94 -0.88 -11.45
CA ILE A 131 2.40 -1.25 -10.12
C ILE A 131 1.11 -2.08 -10.27
N SER A 132 0.29 -1.78 -11.27
CA SER A 132 -1.01 -2.42 -11.47
C SER A 132 -0.91 -3.82 -12.11
N GLU A 133 0.13 -4.06 -12.88
CA GLU A 133 0.32 -5.31 -13.63
C GLU A 133 1.21 -6.33 -12.91
N THR A 134 2.13 -5.86 -12.07
CA THR A 134 3.02 -6.75 -11.31
C THR A 134 2.24 -7.64 -10.34
N ASN A 135 2.65 -8.91 -10.27
CA ASN A 135 2.17 -9.86 -9.26
C ASN A 135 3.24 -10.12 -8.18
N SER A 136 4.41 -9.51 -8.32
CA SER A 136 5.50 -9.59 -7.34
C SER A 136 5.46 -8.37 -6.41
N PRO A 137 5.97 -8.50 -5.17
CA PRO A 137 6.19 -7.33 -4.33
C PRO A 137 7.00 -6.28 -5.06
N VAL A 138 6.63 -5.02 -4.90
CA VAL A 138 7.35 -3.87 -5.44
C VAL A 138 8.48 -3.52 -4.49
N THR A 139 9.71 -3.51 -4.99
CA THR A 139 10.89 -3.13 -4.21
C THR A 139 11.07 -1.62 -4.27
N MET A 140 11.52 -1.03 -3.18
CA MET A 140 11.82 0.38 -3.04
C MET A 140 13.15 0.57 -2.32
N LEU A 141 14.06 1.35 -2.90
CA LEU A 141 15.27 1.81 -2.24
C LEU A 141 15.05 3.24 -1.76
N ILE A 142 15.14 3.43 -0.45
CA ILE A 142 14.94 4.71 0.22
C ILE A 142 16.31 5.26 0.62
N TYR A 143 16.64 6.45 0.14
CA TYR A 143 17.88 7.16 0.44
C TYR A 143 17.58 8.29 1.42
N SER A 144 18.22 8.26 2.58
CA SER A 144 18.05 9.25 3.64
C SER A 144 19.34 9.40 4.44
N GLU A 145 19.85 10.63 4.55
CA GLU A 145 21.05 10.98 5.33
C GLU A 145 22.29 10.13 4.97
N GLY A 146 22.46 9.84 3.67
CA GLY A 146 23.57 9.01 3.18
C GLY A 146 23.45 7.51 3.49
N LYS A 147 22.29 7.06 3.98
CA LYS A 147 21.95 5.65 4.16
C LYS A 147 20.98 5.20 3.08
N THR A 148 21.05 3.91 2.76
CA THR A 148 20.10 3.26 1.86
C THR A 148 19.36 2.18 2.63
N ILE A 149 18.04 2.20 2.51
CA ILE A 149 17.13 1.27 3.16
C ILE A 149 16.34 0.58 2.05
N GLU A 150 16.39 -0.75 2.04
CA GLU A 150 15.52 -1.53 1.17
C GLU A 150 14.18 -1.72 1.86
N ALA A 151 13.12 -1.47 1.11
CA ALA A 151 11.75 -1.60 1.54
C ALA A 151 10.92 -2.29 0.44
N ALA A 152 9.79 -2.88 0.80
CA ALA A 152 8.91 -3.50 -0.17
C ALA A 152 7.44 -3.38 0.24
N PHE A 153 6.56 -3.25 -0.74
CA PHE A 153 5.12 -3.36 -0.52
C PHE A 153 4.53 -4.36 -1.51
N SER A 154 3.42 -4.95 -1.13
CA SER A 154 2.76 -5.96 -1.96
C SER A 154 1.94 -5.33 -3.09
N ALA A 155 1.86 -6.04 -4.20
CA ALA A 155 1.01 -5.67 -5.33
C ALA A 155 -0.44 -6.20 -5.18
N THR A 156 -0.76 -6.90 -4.09
CA THR A 156 -2.06 -7.58 -3.93
C THR A 156 -3.21 -6.58 -3.73
N GLY A 157 -3.93 -6.31 -4.82
CA GLY A 157 -5.05 -5.37 -4.81
C GLY A 157 -4.67 -3.95 -5.24
N SER A 158 -3.41 -3.74 -5.64
CA SER A 158 -2.92 -2.46 -6.17
C SER A 158 -3.78 -1.97 -7.34
N SER A 159 -4.05 -2.83 -8.33
CA SER A 159 -4.83 -2.48 -9.52
C SER A 159 -6.26 -2.04 -9.18
N ALA A 160 -6.91 -2.72 -8.24
CA ALA A 160 -8.25 -2.33 -7.80
C ALA A 160 -8.23 -0.98 -7.07
N ALA A 161 -7.27 -0.78 -6.16
CA ALA A 161 -7.12 0.47 -5.44
C ALA A 161 -6.78 1.65 -6.37
N LEU A 162 -5.88 1.45 -7.33
CA LEU A 162 -5.46 2.46 -8.30
C LEU A 162 -6.60 2.86 -9.25
N ARG A 163 -7.37 1.90 -9.78
CA ARG A 163 -8.58 2.19 -10.57
C ARG A 163 -9.59 2.99 -9.76
N TRP A 164 -9.75 2.65 -8.49
CA TRP A 164 -10.75 3.27 -7.64
C TRP A 164 -10.45 4.73 -7.32
N ILE A 165 -9.16 5.09 -7.15
CA ILE A 165 -8.76 6.51 -7.05
C ILE A 165 -8.68 7.19 -8.43
N GLY A 166 -8.96 6.47 -9.52
CA GLY A 166 -8.88 6.94 -10.90
C GLY A 166 -7.45 7.29 -11.32
N ALA A 167 -6.46 6.58 -10.78
CA ALA A 167 -5.06 6.72 -11.16
C ALA A 167 -4.75 5.97 -12.46
N ILE A 168 -5.52 4.93 -12.76
CA ILE A 168 -5.47 4.14 -13.99
C ILE A 168 -6.90 3.80 -14.42
N ASP A 169 -7.05 3.34 -15.66
CA ASP A 169 -8.34 2.91 -16.23
C ASP A 169 -8.73 1.45 -15.86
#